data_AF-A0A7Y0S115-F1
#
_entry.id   AF-A0A7Y0S115-F1
#
_cell.length_a   1.000
_cell.length_b   1.000
_cell.length_c   1.000
_cell.angle_alpha   90.00
_cell.angle_beta   90.00
_cell.angle_gamma   90.00
#
_symmetry.space_group_name_H-M   'P 1'
#
loop_
_entity.id
_entity.type
_entity.pdbx_description
1 polymer ?
#
loop_
_entity_poly.entity_id
_entity_poly.type
_entity_poly.pdbx_seq_one_letter_code
_entity_poly.pdbx_strand_id
1 'polypeptide(L)'
;DPSSHSYVQNILERPTPKSSFLAIGFGYESNGFVIENDDGWDAGPDYDPRQRPWFIAAKSKGDLVVTDPYVDASSKNVIISVGTPVKE
;
A
#
# COMPACT_ATOMS: atom_id res chain seq x y z
N ASP A 1 -3.35 -2.40 16.25
CA ASP A 1 -2.42 -3.53 16.06
C ASP A 1 -2.29 -3.78 14.56
N PRO A 2 -1.14 -3.44 13.94
CA PRO A 2 -0.94 -3.61 12.51
C PRO A 2 -0.90 -5.08 12.06
N SER A 3 -0.75 -6.04 12.97
CA SER A 3 -0.79 -7.48 12.65
C SER A 3 -2.22 -8.01 12.43
N SER A 4 -3.24 -7.29 12.91
CA SER A 4 -4.65 -7.66 12.71
C SER A 4 -5.15 -7.16 11.36
N HIS A 5 -5.35 -8.08 10.42
CA HIS A 5 -5.83 -7.75 9.08
C HIS A 5 -7.18 -7.01 9.09
N SER A 6 -8.11 -7.45 9.94
CA SER A 6 -9.42 -6.79 10.06
C SER A 6 -9.31 -5.38 10.64
N TYR A 7 -8.40 -5.16 11.60
CA TYR A 7 -8.13 -3.83 12.12
C TYR A 7 -7.59 -2.92 11.02
N VAL A 8 -6.58 -3.36 10.27
CA VAL A 8 -5.98 -2.57 9.18
C VAL A 8 -7.02 -2.26 8.10
N GLN A 9 -7.78 -3.25 7.61
CA GLN A 9 -8.86 -3.02 6.65
C GLN A 9 -9.82 -1.92 7.15
N ASN A 10 -10.29 -2.03 8.40
CA ASN A 10 -11.21 -1.06 8.98
C ASN A 10 -10.64 0.36 9.08
N ILE A 11 -9.31 0.52 9.15
CA ILE A 11 -8.66 1.84 9.10
C ILE A 11 -8.63 2.37 7.66
N LEU A 12 -8.22 1.54 6.69
CA LEU A 12 -8.10 1.92 5.29
C LEU A 12 -9.46 2.31 4.69
N GLU A 13 -10.53 1.64 5.12
CA GLU A 13 -11.92 1.85 4.67
C GLU A 13 -12.62 3.08 5.29
N ARG A 14 -11.97 3.82 6.19
CA ARG A 14 -12.61 5.00 6.79
C ARG A 14 -12.91 6.05 5.71
N PRO A 15 -14.03 6.80 5.83
CA PRO A 15 -14.47 7.73 4.78
C PRO A 15 -13.41 8.75 4.37
N THR A 16 -12.68 9.33 5.34
CA THR A 16 -11.67 10.35 5.04
C THR A 16 -10.47 9.77 4.29
N PRO A 17 -9.76 8.71 4.76
CA PRO A 17 -8.73 8.06 3.97
C PRO A 17 -9.20 7.63 2.58
N LYS A 18 -10.34 6.90 2.48
CA LYS A 18 -10.85 6.35 1.22
C LYS A 18 -11.14 7.42 0.15
N SER A 19 -11.57 8.62 0.55
CA SER A 19 -11.87 9.72 -0.37
C SER A 19 -10.69 10.67 -0.65
N SER A 20 -9.59 10.56 0.10
CA SER A 20 -8.45 11.48 -0.01
C SER A 20 -7.38 11.03 -1.00
N PHE A 21 -7.36 9.74 -1.35
CA PHE A 21 -6.35 9.13 -2.20
C PHE A 21 -7.01 8.24 -3.25
N LEU A 22 -6.27 7.94 -4.33
CA LEU A 22 -6.74 6.99 -5.35
C LEU A 22 -6.95 5.59 -4.77
N ALA A 23 -6.00 5.14 -3.94
CA ALA A 23 -6.04 3.89 -3.19
C ALA A 23 -5.05 4.00 -2.01
N ILE A 24 -5.23 3.17 -0.99
CA ILE A 24 -4.33 3.00 0.14
C ILE A 24 -4.12 1.51 0.35
N GLY A 25 -2.86 1.10 0.50
CA GLY A 25 -2.49 -0.29 0.75
C GLY A 25 -1.50 -0.44 1.90
N PHE A 26 -1.51 -1.62 2.51
CA PHE A 26 -0.58 -2.07 3.52
C PHE A 26 0.01 -3.41 3.09
N GLY A 27 1.32 -3.45 2.84
CA GLY A 27 2.04 -4.69 2.53
C GLY A 27 2.71 -5.29 3.77
N TYR A 28 2.61 -6.60 3.93
CA TYR A 28 3.28 -7.35 4.99
C TYR A 28 4.62 -7.92 4.50
N GLU A 29 5.72 -7.56 5.17
CA GLU A 29 7.06 -8.06 4.87
C GLU A 29 7.14 -9.60 4.98
N SER A 30 6.51 -10.16 6.01
CA SER A 30 6.66 -11.56 6.42
C SER A 30 6.17 -12.56 5.38
N ASN A 31 5.09 -12.24 4.68
CA ASN A 31 4.41 -13.17 3.77
C ASN A 31 4.04 -12.55 2.41
N GLY A 32 4.29 -11.25 2.19
CA GLY A 32 3.91 -10.56 0.96
C GLY A 32 2.40 -10.35 0.83
N PHE A 33 1.61 -10.54 1.89
CA PHE A 33 0.18 -10.23 1.85
C PHE A 33 -0.04 -8.72 1.74
N VAL A 34 -1.15 -8.32 1.12
CA VAL A 34 -1.55 -6.92 1.02
C VAL A 34 -3.00 -6.75 1.45
N ILE A 35 -3.26 -5.68 2.20
CA ILE A 35 -4.60 -5.16 2.50
C ILE A 35 -4.70 -3.83 1.79
N GLU A 36 -5.81 -3.55 1.13
CA GLU A 36 -6.00 -2.35 0.31
C GLU A 36 -7.47 -1.89 0.35
N ASN A 37 -7.82 -0.81 -0.35
CA ASN A 37 -9.16 -0.21 -0.31
C ASN A 37 -9.69 0.27 -1.67
N ASP A 38 -9.11 -0.21 -2.78
CA ASP A 38 -9.59 0.04 -4.14
C ASP A 38 -10.65 -1.01 -4.51
N ASP A 39 -11.92 -0.59 -4.49
CA ASP A 39 -13.07 -1.47 -4.79
C ASP A 39 -13.00 -2.13 -6.18
N GLY A 40 -12.18 -1.61 -7.10
CA GLY A 40 -12.00 -2.11 -8.45
C GLY A 40 -10.81 -3.04 -8.64
N TRP A 41 -10.04 -3.32 -7.58
CA TRP A 41 -8.79 -4.05 -7.68
C TRP A 41 -8.62 -5.09 -6.59
N ASP A 42 -8.26 -6.30 -7.00
CA ASP A 42 -7.79 -7.34 -6.11
C ASP A 42 -6.35 -7.71 -6.47
N ALA A 43 -5.52 -7.94 -5.46
CA ALA A 43 -4.18 -8.43 -5.65
C ALA A 43 -4.21 -9.85 -6.23
N GLY A 44 -3.81 -9.98 -7.50
CA GLY A 44 -3.61 -11.28 -8.15
C GLY A 44 -2.50 -12.11 -7.48
N PRO A 45 -2.41 -13.41 -7.78
CA PRO A 45 -1.47 -14.33 -7.11
C PRO A 45 0.02 -13.95 -7.31
N ASP A 46 0.34 -13.21 -8.37
CA ASP A 46 1.70 -12.76 -8.67
C ASP A 46 2.03 -11.37 -8.10
N TYR A 47 1.09 -10.72 -7.40
CA TYR A 47 1.32 -9.42 -6.81
C TYR A 47 2.13 -9.54 -5.52
N ASP A 48 3.37 -9.05 -5.53
CA ASP A 48 4.20 -8.93 -4.34
C ASP A 48 4.38 -7.44 -3.95
N PRO A 49 3.76 -6.98 -2.84
CA PRO A 49 3.90 -5.59 -2.38
C PRO A 49 5.36 -5.22 -2.08
N ARG A 50 6.21 -6.18 -1.69
CA ARG A 50 7.61 -5.95 -1.29
C ARG A 50 8.51 -5.56 -2.46
N GLN A 51 8.06 -5.84 -3.69
CA GLN A 51 8.74 -5.46 -4.92
C GLN A 51 8.25 -4.13 -5.49
N ARG A 52 7.26 -3.50 -4.85
CA ARG A 52 6.65 -2.26 -5.36
C ARG A 52 7.47 -1.04 -4.95
N PRO A 53 7.55 0.00 -5.81
CA PRO A 53 8.37 1.19 -5.53
C PRO A 53 8.04 1.86 -4.18
N TRP A 54 6.77 1.95 -3.80
CA TRP A 54 6.35 2.53 -2.52
C TRP A 54 6.87 1.75 -1.31
N PHE A 55 6.89 0.42 -1.39
CA PHE A 55 7.36 -0.43 -0.29
C PHE A 55 8.88 -0.34 -0.15
N ILE A 56 9.59 -0.50 -1.27
CA ILE A 56 11.06 -0.43 -1.31
C ILE A 56 11.54 0.93 -0.82
N ALA A 57 10.93 2.01 -1.31
CA ALA A 57 11.32 3.37 -0.93
C ALA A 57 11.07 3.65 0.56
N ALA A 58 9.88 3.29 1.08
CA ALA A 58 9.54 3.51 2.48
C ALA A 58 10.45 2.69 3.42
N LYS A 59 10.71 1.43 3.08
CA LYS A 59 11.61 0.55 3.84
C LYS A 59 13.05 1.06 3.81
N SER A 60 13.55 1.43 2.62
CA SER A 60 14.91 1.93 2.47
C SER A 60 15.14 3.26 3.19
N LYS A 61 14.14 4.16 3.17
CA LYS A 61 14.23 5.45 3.86
C LYS A 61 14.07 5.30 5.38
N GLY A 62 13.24 4.35 5.82
CA GLY A 62 12.92 4.16 7.23
C GLY A 62 12.06 5.28 7.83
N ASP A 63 11.49 6.14 6.98
CA ASP A 63 10.59 7.26 7.28
C ASP A 63 9.66 7.53 6.07
N LEU A 64 8.70 8.46 6.20
CA LEU A 64 7.78 8.87 5.13
C LEU A 64 8.54 9.31 3.87
N VAL A 65 8.12 8.81 2.72
CA VAL A 65 8.71 9.11 1.40
C VAL A 65 7.63 9.42 0.37
N VAL A 66 7.99 10.18 -0.66
CA VAL A 66 7.22 10.28 -1.91
C VAL A 66 8.05 9.57 -2.98
N THR A 67 7.45 8.63 -3.72
CA THR A 67 8.17 7.86 -4.74
C THR A 67 8.44 8.69 -5.99
N ASP A 68 9.40 8.24 -6.80
CA ASP A 68 9.44 8.60 -8.21
C ASP A 68 8.18 8.07 -8.94
N PRO A 69 7.82 8.62 -10.11
CA PRO A 69 6.71 8.12 -10.91
C PRO A 69 6.90 6.66 -11.35
N TYR A 70 5.85 5.84 -11.25
CA TYR A 70 5.88 4.44 -11.68
C TYR A 70 4.51 3.97 -12.19
N VAL A 71 4.48 2.84 -12.91
CA VAL A 71 3.22 2.25 -13.41
C VAL A 71 2.48 1.51 -12.30
N ASP A 72 1.28 1.99 -12.00
CA ASP A 72 0.40 1.43 -10.99
C ASP A 72 -0.08 0.01 -11.34
N ALA A 73 -0.24 -0.82 -10.31
CA ALA A 73 -0.67 -2.20 -10.48
C ALA A 73 -2.18 -2.30 -10.75
N SER A 74 -2.99 -1.43 -10.13
CA SER A 74 -4.44 -1.38 -10.32
C SER A 74 -4.78 -0.70 -11.65
N SER A 75 -4.54 0.60 -11.75
CA SER A 75 -5.03 1.46 -12.84
C SER A 75 -4.22 1.38 -14.13
N LYS A 76 -3.00 0.82 -14.09
CA LYS A 76 -2.00 0.83 -15.20
C LYS A 76 -1.54 2.21 -15.64
N ASN A 77 -1.88 3.26 -14.90
CA ASN A 77 -1.43 4.63 -15.15
C ASN A 77 -0.10 4.90 -14.42
N VAL A 78 0.60 5.95 -14.86
CA VAL A 78 1.77 6.45 -14.12
C VAL A 78 1.29 7.28 -12.94
N ILE A 79 1.72 6.91 -11.72
CA ILE A 79 1.37 7.59 -10.48
C ILE A 79 2.63 7.82 -9.62
N ILE A 80 2.47 8.59 -8.54
CA ILE A 80 3.37 8.60 -7.39
C ILE A 80 2.62 8.09 -6.16
N SER A 81 3.35 7.67 -5.13
CA SER A 81 2.76 7.31 -3.85
C SER A 81 3.46 7.98 -2.68
N VAL A 82 2.72 8.22 -1.61
CA VAL A 82 3.28 8.47 -0.28
C VAL A 82 3.48 7.10 0.37
N GLY A 83 4.72 6.74 0.68
CA GLY A 83 5.07 5.50 1.37
C GLY A 83 5.49 5.77 2.81
N THR A 84 5.03 4.97 3.76
CA THR A 84 5.44 5.04 5.17
C THR A 84 5.82 3.66 5.67
N PRO A 85 7.00 3.50 6.32
CA PRO A 85 7.33 2.22 6.94
C PRO A 85 6.51 2.07 8.22
N VAL A 86 6.04 0.84 8.47
CA VAL A 86 5.39 0.48 9.72
C VAL A 86 6.37 -0.38 10.51
N LYS A 87 6.72 0.09 11.71
CA LYS A 87 7.61 -0.57 12.66
C LYS A 87 6.76 -1.02 13.85
N GLU A 88 7.10 -2.16 14.43
CA GLU A 88 6.61 -2.53 15.76
C GLU A 88 7.24 -1.66 16.85
#